data_AF-A0A345GUZ4-F1
#
_entry.id   AF-A0A345GUZ4-F1
#
_cell.length_a   1.000
_cell.length_b   1.000
_cell.length_c   1.000
_cell.angle_alpha   90.00
_cell.angle_beta   90.00
_cell.angle_gamma   90.00
#
_symmetry.space_group_name_H-M   'P 1'
#
loop_
_entity.id
_entity.type
_entity.pdbx_description
1 polymer ?
#
loop_
_entity_poly.entity_id
_entity_poly.type
_entity_poly.pdbx_seq_one_letter_code
_entity_poly.pdbx_strand_id
1 'polypeptide(L)'
;MKSQIKYIELKSSYNDNGPAWIGMVSFSKSGKTLYFNNTAFQSLGGSGIAGNYFDVETDDEYWISNPKKNLTDRHRFGGGTIAVEKRILPEYLKIIGRTELPKKGYELVDVDVNIPKERITALENERLEPIEFDARLHFKKPNELTIEELQFLIEDLNSNEENSIYKKSRKSIKKRRFELEQELEKR
;
A
#
# COMPACT_ATOMS: atom_id res chain seq x y z
N MET A 1 -1.32 -18.47 -3.59
CA MET A 1 -0.77 -17.09 -3.71
C MET A 1 -0.24 -16.96 -5.12
N LYS A 2 -0.50 -15.83 -5.78
CA LYS A 2 0.05 -15.59 -7.13
C LYS A 2 1.45 -15.02 -6.97
N SER A 3 2.39 -15.48 -7.79
CA SER A 3 3.75 -14.94 -7.83
C SER A 3 4.03 -14.32 -9.20
N GLN A 4 4.85 -13.26 -9.21
CA GLN A 4 5.23 -12.55 -10.43
C GLN A 4 6.67 -12.03 -10.31
N ILE A 5 7.38 -11.92 -11.43
CA ILE A 5 8.66 -11.21 -11.46
C ILE A 5 8.37 -9.70 -11.57
N LYS A 6 8.98 -8.91 -10.70
CA LYS A 6 8.84 -7.44 -10.67
C LYS A 6 10.20 -6.75 -10.64
N TYR A 7 10.21 -5.53 -11.16
CA TYR A 7 11.18 -4.51 -10.83
C TYR A 7 10.71 -3.76 -9.58
N ILE A 8 11.62 -3.51 -8.64
CA ILE A 8 11.37 -2.90 -7.34
C ILE A 8 12.50 -1.92 -7.07
N GLU A 9 12.21 -0.64 -6.85
CA GLU A 9 13.22 0.40 -6.59
C GLU A 9 12.79 1.26 -5.40
N LEU A 10 13.68 1.43 -4.42
CA LEU A 10 13.46 2.36 -3.31
C LEU A 10 13.58 3.80 -3.82
N LYS A 11 12.57 4.63 -3.53
CA LYS A 11 12.49 6.01 -4.01
C LYS A 11 12.82 7.02 -2.92
N SER A 12 12.36 6.79 -1.69
CA SER A 12 12.61 7.67 -0.55
C SER A 12 14.08 8.03 -0.40
N SER A 13 14.40 9.33 -0.35
CA SER A 13 15.75 9.82 -0.03
C SER A 13 16.88 9.49 -1.02
N TYR A 14 16.60 8.91 -2.19
CA TYR A 14 17.65 8.54 -3.16
C TYR A 14 17.68 9.33 -4.47
N ASN A 15 16.72 10.23 -4.72
CA ASN A 15 16.67 11.04 -5.95
C ASN A 15 16.93 10.23 -7.23
N ASP A 16 16.11 9.20 -7.46
CA ASP A 16 16.25 8.21 -8.55
C ASP A 16 17.47 7.28 -8.50
N ASN A 17 18.28 7.27 -7.44
CA ASN A 17 19.47 6.42 -7.31
C ASN A 17 19.32 5.29 -6.28
N GLY A 18 18.09 4.94 -5.89
CA GLY A 18 17.89 4.06 -4.75
C GLY A 18 18.16 2.61 -5.07
N PRO A 19 18.42 1.76 -4.06
CA PRO A 19 18.55 0.32 -4.26
C PRO A 19 17.42 -0.27 -5.11
N ALA A 20 17.78 -1.11 -6.08
CA ALA A 20 16.83 -1.65 -7.04
C ALA A 20 17.02 -3.16 -7.26
N TRP A 21 15.91 -3.85 -7.46
CA TRP A 21 15.86 -5.30 -7.60
C TRP A 21 15.00 -5.74 -8.77
N ILE A 22 15.35 -6.89 -9.32
CA ILE A 22 14.46 -7.75 -10.11
C ILE A 22 14.26 -9.03 -9.30
N GLY A 23 13.04 -9.31 -8.88
CA GLY A 23 12.75 -10.39 -7.94
C GLY A 23 11.38 -11.03 -8.12
N MET A 24 11.23 -12.26 -7.61
CA MET A 24 9.93 -12.93 -7.49
C MET A 24 9.17 -12.33 -6.31
N VAL A 25 8.03 -11.72 -6.60
CA VAL A 25 7.11 -11.22 -5.58
C VAL A 25 5.99 -12.21 -5.36
N SER A 26 5.46 -12.25 -4.16
CA SER A 26 4.24 -13.01 -3.82
C SER A 26 3.13 -12.06 -3.39
N PHE A 27 1.91 -12.28 -3.87
CA PHE A 27 0.76 -11.49 -3.46
C PHE A 27 -0.02 -12.16 -2.33
N SER A 28 -0.57 -11.36 -1.42
CA SER A 28 -1.58 -11.81 -0.46
C SER A 28 -2.81 -12.36 -1.19
N LYS A 29 -3.68 -13.09 -0.47
CA LYS A 29 -4.90 -13.68 -1.06
C LYS A 29 -5.82 -12.63 -1.68
N SER A 30 -5.91 -11.45 -1.06
CA SER A 30 -6.68 -10.31 -1.57
C SER A 30 -5.98 -9.55 -2.70
N GLY A 31 -4.69 -9.80 -2.93
CA GLY A 31 -3.86 -9.05 -3.88
C GLY A 31 -3.46 -7.66 -3.41
N LYS A 32 -3.86 -7.24 -2.20
CA LYS A 32 -3.59 -5.89 -1.66
C LYS A 32 -2.16 -5.71 -1.16
N THR A 33 -1.51 -6.79 -0.74
CA THR A 33 -0.16 -6.77 -0.16
C THR A 33 0.76 -7.59 -1.05
N LEU A 34 1.91 -7.02 -1.37
CA LEU A 34 2.99 -7.63 -2.14
C LEU A 34 4.14 -7.94 -1.18
N TYR A 35 4.73 -9.12 -1.28
CA TYR A 35 5.85 -9.54 -0.43
C TYR A 35 7.09 -9.81 -1.28
N PHE A 36 8.22 -9.27 -0.83
CA PHE A 36 9.54 -9.51 -1.43
C PHE A 36 10.63 -9.25 -0.40
N ASN A 37 11.63 -10.12 -0.33
CA ASN A 37 12.84 -9.95 0.49
C ASN A 37 12.56 -9.63 1.97
N ASN A 38 11.65 -10.38 2.60
CA ASN A 38 11.17 -10.14 3.96
C ASN A 38 10.56 -8.75 4.19
N THR A 39 10.11 -8.07 3.14
CA THR A 39 9.39 -6.79 3.20
C THR A 39 7.99 -6.95 2.62
N ALA A 40 7.05 -6.16 3.13
CA ALA A 40 5.69 -6.12 2.62
C ALA A 40 5.34 -4.72 2.12
N PHE A 41 4.71 -4.68 0.94
CA PHE A 41 4.40 -3.46 0.24
C PHE A 41 2.91 -3.35 0.00
N GLN A 42 2.38 -2.13 0.09
CA GLN A 42 1.01 -1.80 -0.27
C GLN A 42 0.99 -0.69 -1.31
N SER A 43 -0.02 -0.72 -2.18
CA SER A 43 -0.19 0.30 -3.22
C SER A 43 -0.54 1.64 -2.59
N LEU A 44 0.12 2.70 -3.04
CA LEU A 44 -0.22 4.09 -2.67
C LEU A 44 -1.48 4.59 -3.37
N GLY A 45 -2.07 3.83 -4.30
CA GLY A 45 -3.33 4.22 -4.95
C GLY A 45 -3.28 5.55 -5.72
N GLY A 46 -2.09 6.04 -6.05
CA GLY A 46 -1.87 7.32 -6.72
C GLY A 46 -1.58 8.51 -5.78
N SER A 47 -1.48 8.31 -4.47
CA SER A 47 -1.10 9.36 -3.51
C SER A 47 0.41 9.47 -3.26
N GLY A 48 1.23 8.65 -3.92
CA GLY A 48 2.69 8.68 -3.76
C GLY A 48 3.34 9.90 -4.39
N ILE A 49 4.46 10.32 -3.82
CA ILE A 49 5.25 11.46 -4.31
C ILE A 49 6.24 11.01 -5.40
N ALA A 50 6.98 9.93 -5.12
CA ALA A 50 8.05 9.42 -5.97
C ALA A 50 7.87 7.94 -6.35
N GLY A 51 7.09 7.18 -5.56
CA GLY A 51 6.77 5.77 -5.76
C GLY A 51 5.28 5.52 -6.01
N ASN A 52 4.96 4.25 -6.23
CA ASN A 52 3.58 3.76 -6.39
C ASN A 52 3.19 2.71 -5.34
N TYR A 53 4.15 2.25 -4.54
CA TYR A 53 3.96 1.42 -3.36
C TYR A 53 4.69 2.04 -2.17
N PHE A 54 4.35 1.62 -0.97
CA PHE A 54 5.12 1.90 0.24
C PHE A 54 5.40 0.61 1.00
N ASP A 55 6.51 0.58 1.74
CA ASP A 55 6.79 -0.46 2.73
C ASP A 55 5.90 -0.23 3.96
N VAL A 56 5.16 -1.26 4.35
CA VAL A 56 4.19 -1.21 5.47
C VAL A 56 4.85 -0.89 6.82
N GLU A 57 6.15 -1.15 6.96
CA GLU A 57 6.86 -0.96 8.23
C GLU A 57 7.54 0.40 8.36
N THR A 58 8.02 0.96 7.25
CA THR A 58 8.89 2.15 7.24
C THR A 58 8.23 3.36 6.59
N ASP A 59 7.09 3.16 5.91
CA ASP A 59 6.45 4.14 5.02
C ASP A 59 7.33 4.63 3.87
N ASP A 60 8.47 3.96 3.62
CA ASP A 60 9.32 4.30 2.49
C ASP A 60 8.61 4.01 1.17
N GLU A 61 8.69 4.96 0.23
CA GLU A 61 8.08 4.81 -1.08
C GLU A 61 8.96 3.98 -2.01
N TYR A 62 8.33 3.07 -2.74
CA TYR A 62 8.93 2.21 -3.74
C TYR A 62 8.25 2.37 -5.09
N TRP A 63 9.04 2.27 -6.15
CA TRP A 63 8.55 2.08 -7.51
C TRP A 63 8.56 0.58 -7.84
N ILE A 64 7.37 -0.01 -8.02
CA ILE A 64 7.21 -1.42 -8.36
C ILE A 64 6.47 -1.55 -9.69
N SER A 65 7.10 -2.21 -10.65
CA SER A 65 6.56 -2.44 -12.00
C SER A 65 6.93 -3.81 -12.56
N ASN A 66 6.40 -4.17 -13.73
CA ASN A 66 6.94 -5.31 -14.46
C ASN A 66 8.34 -4.96 -15.02
N PRO A 67 9.26 -5.93 -15.12
CA PRO A 67 10.53 -5.70 -15.78
C PRO A 67 10.34 -5.35 -17.25
N LYS A 68 11.11 -4.40 -17.76
CA LYS A 68 11.11 -3.97 -19.15
C LYS A 68 12.03 -4.86 -19.97
N LYS A 69 11.53 -5.31 -21.13
CA LYS A 69 12.32 -6.14 -22.07
C LYS A 69 13.57 -5.42 -22.60
N ASN A 70 13.51 -4.10 -22.68
CA ASN A 70 14.60 -3.26 -23.20
C ASN A 70 15.63 -2.84 -22.14
N LEU A 71 15.52 -3.35 -20.89
CA LEU A 71 16.48 -3.09 -19.80
C LEU A 71 16.58 -1.61 -19.36
N THR A 72 15.52 -0.83 -19.61
CA THR A 72 15.43 0.59 -19.18
C THR A 72 14.51 0.75 -17.97
N ASP A 73 14.51 -0.22 -17.05
CA ASP A 73 13.65 -0.23 -15.87
C ASP A 73 13.81 1.05 -15.04
N ARG A 74 15.07 1.39 -14.76
CA ARG A 74 15.51 2.56 -14.01
C ARG A 74 15.21 3.86 -14.74
N HIS A 75 15.02 4.93 -13.97
CA HIS A 75 14.86 6.27 -14.51
C HIS A 75 16.07 6.70 -15.36
N ARG A 76 15.86 7.55 -16.38
CA ARG A 76 16.93 7.95 -17.33
C ARG A 76 18.12 8.63 -16.65
N PHE A 77 17.86 9.33 -15.54
CA PHE A 77 18.89 10.02 -14.75
C PHE A 77 19.28 9.25 -13.48
N GLY A 78 18.68 8.08 -13.25
CA GLY A 78 19.07 7.19 -12.16
C GLY A 78 20.26 6.32 -12.54
N GLY A 79 21.19 6.16 -11.60
CA GLY A 79 22.34 5.27 -11.69
C GLY A 79 22.33 4.20 -10.59
N GLY A 80 23.22 3.22 -10.70
CA GLY A 80 23.33 2.13 -9.73
C GLY A 80 23.13 0.76 -10.39
N THR A 81 23.54 -0.27 -9.66
CA THR A 81 23.38 -1.67 -10.07
C THR A 81 21.98 -2.16 -9.69
N ILE A 82 21.38 -2.97 -10.56
CA ILE A 82 20.12 -3.66 -10.29
C ILE A 82 20.43 -5.08 -9.82
N ALA A 83 20.02 -5.40 -8.60
CA ALA A 83 20.20 -6.71 -8.02
C ALA A 83 19.15 -7.70 -8.55
N VAL A 84 19.58 -8.74 -9.25
CA VAL A 84 18.73 -9.78 -9.81
C VAL A 84 18.76 -10.99 -8.89
N GLU A 85 17.58 -11.41 -8.43
CA GLU A 85 17.44 -12.61 -7.62
C GLU A 85 17.91 -13.85 -8.41
N LYS A 86 18.83 -14.62 -7.83
CA LYS A 86 19.45 -15.79 -8.49
C LYS A 86 18.44 -16.84 -8.96
N ARG A 87 17.40 -17.12 -8.16
CA ARG A 87 16.43 -18.21 -8.42
C ARG A 87 15.58 -17.99 -9.66
N ILE A 88 15.37 -16.73 -10.05
CA ILE A 88 14.50 -16.36 -11.17
C ILE A 88 15.26 -16.06 -12.46
N LEU A 89 16.58 -16.21 -12.45
CA LEU A 89 17.43 -15.85 -13.57
C LEU A 89 16.96 -16.49 -14.89
N PRO A 90 16.65 -17.80 -14.97
CA PRO A 90 16.18 -18.42 -16.22
C PRO A 90 14.88 -17.80 -16.75
N GLU A 91 13.92 -17.51 -15.87
CA GLU A 91 12.65 -16.88 -16.23
C GLU A 91 12.82 -15.42 -16.63
N TYR A 92 13.67 -14.68 -15.92
CA TYR A 92 13.97 -13.29 -16.23
C TYR A 92 14.67 -13.15 -17.58
N LEU A 93 15.64 -14.02 -17.88
CA LEU A 93 16.31 -14.08 -19.19
C LEU A 93 15.32 -14.28 -20.35
N LYS A 94 14.29 -15.12 -20.16
CA LYS A 94 13.20 -15.29 -21.14
C LYS A 94 12.39 -14.00 -21.31
N ILE A 95 12.12 -13.25 -20.24
CA ILE A 95 11.38 -11.98 -20.30
C ILE A 95 12.14 -10.95 -21.16
N ILE A 96 13.46 -10.83 -20.95
CA ILE A 96 14.31 -9.85 -21.65
C ILE A 96 14.83 -10.36 -22.99
N GLY A 97 14.55 -11.61 -23.36
CA GLY A 97 14.99 -12.22 -24.62
C GLY A 97 16.51 -12.36 -24.74
N ARG A 98 17.19 -12.71 -23.64
CA ARG A 98 18.65 -12.89 -23.61
C ARG A 98 19.05 -14.27 -23.12
N THR A 99 20.26 -14.67 -23.46
CA THR A 99 20.90 -15.92 -22.99
C THR A 99 21.69 -15.72 -21.69
N GLU A 100 22.16 -14.49 -21.45
CA GLU A 100 22.95 -14.13 -20.27
C GLU A 100 22.59 -12.75 -19.74
N LEU A 101 22.83 -12.55 -18.44
CA LEU A 101 22.60 -11.28 -17.77
C LEU A 101 23.66 -10.26 -18.21
N PRO A 102 23.30 -9.00 -18.49
CA PRO A 102 24.29 -7.99 -18.85
C PRO A 102 25.31 -7.79 -17.72
N LYS A 103 26.61 -7.86 -18.04
CA LYS A 103 27.70 -7.72 -17.05
C LYS A 103 27.75 -6.34 -16.38
N LYS A 104 27.22 -5.31 -17.04
CA LYS A 104 27.21 -3.93 -16.53
C LYS A 104 25.82 -3.59 -16.01
N GLY A 105 25.77 -3.09 -14.78
CA GLY A 105 24.54 -2.58 -14.17
C GLY A 105 23.61 -3.64 -13.58
N TYR A 106 24.02 -4.92 -13.58
CA TYR A 106 23.28 -5.99 -12.93
C TYR A 106 24.22 -6.87 -12.09
N GLU A 107 23.71 -7.33 -10.95
CA GLU A 107 24.42 -8.26 -10.07
C GLU A 107 23.47 -9.36 -9.60
N LEU A 108 23.99 -10.56 -9.37
CA LEU A 108 23.19 -11.67 -8.87
C LEU A 108 23.22 -11.73 -7.35
N VAL A 109 22.05 -11.71 -6.72
CA VAL A 109 21.91 -11.71 -5.26
C VAL A 109 21.01 -12.84 -4.77
N ASP A 110 21.24 -13.24 -3.53
CA ASP A 110 20.27 -14.02 -2.76
C ASP A 110 19.29 -13.05 -2.08
N VAL A 111 18.03 -13.46 -1.98
CA VAL A 111 16.97 -12.68 -1.31
C VAL A 111 16.31 -13.53 -0.25
N ASP A 112 15.79 -12.90 0.79
CA ASP A 112 14.98 -13.59 1.78
C ASP A 112 13.64 -13.98 1.16
N VAL A 113 13.37 -15.28 1.23
CA VAL A 113 12.22 -15.94 0.61
C VAL A 113 11.05 -16.03 1.59
N ASN A 114 11.31 -15.70 2.86
CA ASN A 114 10.34 -15.81 3.93
C ASN A 114 9.29 -14.72 3.78
N ILE A 115 8.02 -15.10 3.94
CA ILE A 115 6.90 -14.17 3.83
C ILE A 115 6.49 -13.78 5.26
N PRO A 116 6.68 -12.52 5.69
CA PRO A 116 6.48 -12.09 7.07
C PRO A 116 5.00 -11.92 7.44
N LYS A 117 4.14 -12.90 7.16
CA LYS A 117 2.67 -12.74 7.27
C LYS A 117 2.23 -12.38 8.69
N GLU A 118 2.74 -13.06 9.70
CA GLU A 118 2.35 -12.84 11.10
C GLU A 118 2.74 -11.44 11.55
N ARG A 119 3.99 -11.03 11.29
CA ARG A 119 4.52 -9.70 11.58
C ARG A 119 3.68 -8.59 10.91
N ILE A 120 3.39 -8.74 9.63
CA ILE A 120 2.62 -7.74 8.87
C ILE A 120 1.16 -7.70 9.31
N THR A 121 0.55 -8.86 9.62
CA THR A 121 -0.82 -8.90 10.14
C THR A 121 -0.93 -8.21 11.50
N ALA A 122 0.07 -8.37 12.37
CA ALA A 122 0.10 -7.68 13.66
C ALA A 122 0.16 -6.15 13.48
N LEU A 123 1.05 -5.65 12.62
CA LEU A 123 1.16 -4.21 12.32
C LEU A 123 -0.10 -3.63 11.70
N GLU A 124 -0.73 -4.35 10.77
CA GLU A 124 -1.99 -3.92 10.16
C GLU A 124 -3.13 -3.84 11.19
N ASN A 125 -3.17 -4.78 12.14
CA ASN A 125 -4.16 -4.79 13.22
C ASN A 125 -3.87 -3.74 14.30
N GLU A 126 -2.60 -3.41 14.56
CA GLU A 126 -2.22 -2.32 15.47
C GLU A 126 -2.61 -0.95 14.90
N ARG A 127 -2.42 -0.76 13.58
CA ARG A 127 -2.85 0.46 12.88
C ARG A 127 -4.37 0.65 12.87
N LEU A 128 -5.12 -0.45 13.01
CA LEU A 128 -6.54 -0.38 13.32
C LEU A 128 -6.65 -0.14 14.82
N GLU A 129 -6.62 1.14 15.23
CA GLU A 129 -7.16 1.55 16.54
C GLU A 129 -8.47 0.77 16.73
N PRO A 130 -8.63 -0.01 17.81
CA PRO A 130 -9.86 -0.74 18.03
C PRO A 130 -10.97 0.30 18.00
N ILE A 131 -11.84 0.22 17.01
CA ILE A 131 -12.97 1.13 16.91
C ILE A 131 -13.74 0.88 18.21
N GLU A 132 -13.69 1.85 19.14
CA GLU A 132 -14.38 1.73 20.44
C GLU A 132 -15.88 1.46 20.25
N PHE A 133 -16.37 1.79 19.06
CA PHE A 133 -17.75 1.76 18.65
C PHE A 133 -17.96 0.82 17.45
N ASP A 134 -19.03 0.04 17.52
CA ASP A 134 -19.36 -0.93 16.47
C ASP A 134 -19.74 -0.23 15.15
N ALA A 135 -19.22 -0.70 14.00
CA ALA A 135 -19.63 -0.20 12.69
C ALA A 135 -21.15 -0.27 12.45
N ARG A 136 -21.87 -1.12 13.20
CA ARG A 136 -23.33 -1.22 13.20
C ARG A 136 -24.04 0.05 13.67
N LEU A 137 -23.37 0.94 14.39
CA LEU A 137 -23.96 2.20 14.88
C LEU A 137 -24.44 3.11 13.75
N HIS A 138 -23.77 3.12 12.60
CA HIS A 138 -24.19 3.89 11.44
C HIS A 138 -25.58 3.50 10.91
N PHE A 139 -26.05 2.29 11.23
CA PHE A 139 -27.38 1.79 10.83
C PHE A 139 -28.47 1.99 11.88
N LYS A 140 -28.11 2.33 13.13
CA LYS A 140 -29.08 2.61 14.18
C LYS A 140 -29.81 3.94 13.92
N LYS A 141 -31.04 4.07 14.42
CA LYS A 141 -31.74 5.36 14.43
C LYS A 141 -31.14 6.27 15.50
N PRO A 142 -31.23 7.62 15.34
CA PRO A 142 -30.70 8.56 16.32
C PRO A 142 -31.18 8.25 17.75
N ASN A 143 -32.47 7.90 17.89
CA ASN A 143 -33.07 7.62 19.18
C ASN A 143 -32.61 6.30 19.84
N GLU A 144 -31.94 5.40 19.12
CA GLU A 144 -31.44 4.12 19.60
C GLU A 144 -29.97 4.19 20.08
N LEU A 145 -29.34 5.36 19.96
CA LEU A 145 -27.94 5.59 20.30
C LEU A 145 -27.79 6.15 21.71
N THR A 146 -26.69 5.86 22.43
CA THR A 146 -26.34 6.58 23.67
C THR A 146 -25.78 7.98 23.36
N ILE A 147 -25.59 8.82 24.39
CA ILE A 147 -24.99 10.16 24.22
C ILE A 147 -23.57 10.03 23.67
N GLU A 148 -22.79 9.08 24.17
CA GLU A 148 -21.42 8.80 23.74
C GLU A 148 -21.40 8.29 22.29
N GLU A 149 -22.30 7.36 21.93
CA GLU A 149 -22.43 6.87 20.56
C GLU A 149 -22.86 7.99 19.58
N LEU A 150 -23.71 8.92 20.01
CA LEU A 150 -24.11 10.11 19.23
C LEU A 150 -22.91 11.04 18.99
N GLN A 151 -22.16 11.37 20.04
CA GLN A 151 -20.98 12.24 19.95
C GLN A 151 -19.92 11.65 19.04
N PHE A 152 -19.61 10.36 19.21
CA PHE A 152 -18.67 9.64 18.36
C PHE A 152 -19.08 9.69 16.87
N LEU A 153 -20.34 9.35 16.56
CA LEU A 153 -20.82 9.37 15.17
C LEU A 153 -20.82 10.77 14.57
N ILE A 154 -21.09 11.82 15.35
CA ILE A 154 -21.03 13.21 14.88
C ILE A 154 -19.58 13.57 14.51
N GLU A 155 -18.62 13.20 15.35
CA GLU A 155 -17.19 13.43 15.10
C GLU A 155 -16.69 12.67 13.87
N ASP A 156 -17.01 11.38 13.75
CA ASP A 156 -16.67 10.58 12.56
C ASP A 156 -17.28 11.18 11.27
N LEU A 157 -18.55 11.60 11.31
CA LEU A 157 -19.21 12.25 10.17
C LEU A 157 -18.58 13.61 9.83
N ASN A 158 -18.07 14.36 10.82
CA ASN A 158 -17.33 15.60 10.58
C ASN A 158 -16.05 15.33 9.78
N SER A 159 -15.22 14.39 10.25
CA SER A 159 -14.00 13.98 9.56
C SER A 159 -14.29 13.49 8.13
N ASN A 160 -15.33 12.67 7.97
CA ASN A 160 -15.76 12.17 6.67
C ASN A 160 -16.30 13.27 5.73
N GLU A 161 -16.96 14.31 6.25
CA GLU A 161 -17.39 15.46 5.44
C GLU A 161 -16.21 16.26 4.90
N GLU A 162 -15.21 16.54 5.75
CA GLU A 162 -14.00 17.31 5.39
C GLU A 162 -13.16 16.60 4.31
N ASN A 163 -13.02 15.28 4.43
CA ASN A 163 -12.23 14.46 3.51
C ASN A 163 -12.97 14.09 2.21
N SER A 164 -14.27 14.38 2.10
CA SER A 164 -15.08 13.97 0.94
C SER A 164 -14.93 14.90 -0.27
N ILE A 165 -14.37 14.35 -1.35
CA ILE A 165 -14.17 15.06 -2.63
C ILE A 165 -15.51 15.44 -3.28
N TYR A 166 -16.51 14.55 -3.20
CA TYR A 166 -17.76 14.68 -3.95
C TYR A 166 -18.83 15.49 -3.22
N LYS A 167 -19.39 16.52 -3.90
CA LYS A 167 -20.46 17.38 -3.34
C LYS A 167 -21.70 16.61 -2.89
N LYS A 168 -22.08 15.55 -3.60
CA LYS A 168 -23.25 14.72 -3.25
C LYS A 168 -23.01 13.95 -1.93
N SER A 169 -21.81 13.43 -1.74
CA SER A 169 -21.43 12.72 -0.51
C SER A 169 -21.44 13.66 0.68
N ARG A 170 -20.78 14.82 0.60
CA ARG A 170 -20.79 15.86 1.64
C ARG A 170 -22.21 16.25 2.08
N LYS A 171 -23.12 16.49 1.14
CA LYS A 171 -24.53 16.80 1.45
C LYS A 171 -25.23 15.69 2.23
N SER A 172 -24.99 14.43 1.87
CA SER A 172 -25.59 13.27 2.55
C SER A 172 -25.06 13.12 3.96
N ILE A 173 -23.73 13.25 4.13
CA ILE A 173 -23.05 13.20 5.42
C ILE A 173 -23.57 14.31 6.34
N LYS A 174 -23.59 15.54 5.85
CA LYS A 174 -24.09 16.71 6.60
C LYS A 174 -25.53 16.54 7.07
N LYS A 175 -26.41 16.00 6.21
CA LYS A 175 -27.81 15.73 6.57
C LYS A 175 -27.88 14.75 7.73
N ARG A 176 -27.14 13.63 7.64
CA ARG A 176 -27.12 12.62 8.70
C ARG A 176 -26.54 13.19 10.00
N ARG A 177 -25.45 13.95 9.93
CA ARG A 177 -24.84 14.59 11.09
C ARG A 177 -25.85 15.50 11.81
N PHE A 178 -26.57 16.33 11.06
CA PHE A 178 -27.61 17.21 11.61
C PHE A 178 -28.74 16.45 12.32
N GLU A 179 -29.15 15.28 11.80
CA GLU A 179 -30.14 14.43 12.49
C GLU A 179 -29.63 13.92 13.84
N LEU A 180 -28.33 13.62 13.96
CA LEU A 180 -27.71 13.17 15.20
C LEU A 180 -27.49 14.34 16.18
N GLU A 181 -27.04 15.50 15.69
CA GLU A 181 -26.90 16.73 16.48
C GLU A 181 -28.23 17.13 17.13
N GLN A 182 -29.33 17.08 16.36
CA GLN A 182 -30.67 17.37 16.89
C GLN A 182 -31.15 16.37 17.95
N GLU A 183 -30.75 15.10 17.84
CA GLU A 183 -31.11 14.11 18.86
C GLU A 183 -30.27 14.29 20.12
N LEU A 184 -29.00 14.64 19.97
CA LEU A 184 -28.11 14.96 21.08
C LEU A 184 -28.59 16.20 21.85
N GLU A 185 -29.02 17.25 21.16
CA GLU A 185 -29.57 18.47 21.79
C GLU A 185 -30.87 18.22 22.60
N LYS A 186 -31.59 17.13 22.34
CA LYS A 186 -32.84 16.79 23.06
C LYS A 186 -32.60 16.03 24.36
N ARG A 187 -31.37 15.55 24.61
CA ARG A 187 -31.03 14.65 25.71
C ARG A 187 -30.15 15.35 26.74
#